data_AF-A0A965UJE3-F1
#
_entry.id   AF-A0A965UJE3-F1
#
_cell.length_a   1.000
_cell.length_b   1.000
_cell.length_c   1.000
_cell.angle_alpha   90.00
_cell.angle_beta   90.00
_cell.angle_gamma   90.00
#
_symmetry.space_group_name_H-M   'P 1'
#
loop_
_entity.id
_entity.type
_entity.pdbx_description
1 polymer ?
#
loop_
_entity_poly.entity_id
_entity_poly.type
_entity_poly.pdbx_seq_one_letter_code
_entity_poly.pdbx_strand_id
1 'polypeptide(L)'
;MITLLLTSLFIFGLWLSSAEGMILDDLRWRFISQFPELAKPVIDCPTCMASVYGTIAYWGDVIIANQPVDALTAIGWPIFVLCLAGLNGIILKLAKWS
;
A
#
# COMPACT_ATOMS: atom_id res chain seq x y z
N MET A 1 4.22 -8.12 -12.24
CA MET A 1 5.34 -8.38 -11.32
C MET A 1 6.08 -7.10 -10.93
N ILE A 2 6.49 -6.25 -11.88
CA ILE A 2 7.17 -4.97 -11.59
C ILE A 2 6.30 -4.06 -10.71
N THR A 3 5.00 -3.92 -11.01
CA THR A 3 4.06 -3.12 -10.22
C THR A 3 4.04 -3.54 -8.74
N LEU A 4 4.12 -4.84 -8.44
CA LEU A 4 4.11 -5.35 -7.06
C LEU A 4 5.35 -4.89 -6.27
N LEU A 5 6.52 -4.95 -6.90
CA LEU A 5 7.78 -4.49 -6.28
C LEU A 5 7.78 -2.97 -6.09
N LEU A 6 7.32 -2.21 -7.10
CA LEU A 6 7.22 -0.75 -7.02
C LEU A 6 6.22 -0.31 -5.95
N THR A 7 5.04 -0.93 -5.86
CA THR A 7 4.08 -0.63 -4.81
C THR A 7 4.63 -0.99 -3.43
N SER A 8 5.37 -2.09 -3.30
CA SER A 8 6.03 -2.45 -2.04
C SER A 8 7.09 -1.42 -1.64
N LEU A 9 7.98 -1.04 -2.55
CA LEU A 9 8.98 0.02 -2.34
C LEU A 9 8.33 1.35 -1.97
N PHE A 10 7.24 1.71 -2.63
CA PHE A 10 6.47 2.92 -2.32
C PHE A 10 5.88 2.87 -0.92
N ILE A 11 5.25 1.75 -0.53
CA ILE A 11 4.69 1.55 0.81
C ILE A 11 5.79 1.66 1.88
N PHE A 12 6.95 1.05 1.66
CA PHE A 12 8.06 1.17 2.59
C PHE A 12 8.69 2.56 2.60
N GLY A 13 8.81 3.21 1.45
CA GLY A 13 9.30 4.58 1.37
C GLY A 13 8.37 5.53 2.12
N LEU A 14 7.05 5.39 1.93
CA LEU A 14 6.05 6.11 2.71
C LEU A 14 6.17 5.82 4.20
N TRP A 15 6.23 4.55 4.58
CA TRP A 15 6.34 4.16 5.99
C TRP A 15 7.61 4.69 6.65
N LEU A 16 8.77 4.57 6.00
CA LEU A 16 10.04 5.12 6.48
C LEU A 16 10.03 6.65 6.52
N SER A 17 9.40 7.31 5.54
CA SER A 17 9.25 8.76 5.56
C SER A 17 8.29 9.25 6.65
N SER A 18 7.32 8.41 7.04
CA SER A 18 6.29 8.72 8.04
C SER A 18 6.68 8.30 9.45
N ALA A 19 7.72 7.48 9.61
CA ALA A 19 8.24 7.04 10.90
C ALA A 19 9.16 8.13 11.47
N GLU A 20 8.64 8.88 12.44
CA GLU A 20 9.31 9.91 13.24
C GLU A 20 9.78 11.15 12.46
N GLY A 21 8.88 12.11 12.28
CA GLY A 21 9.24 13.53 12.18
C GLY A 21 9.55 14.09 10.79
N MET A 22 9.18 13.43 9.68
CA MET A 22 9.45 13.99 8.34
C MET A 22 8.23 14.04 7.41
N ILE A 23 8.06 15.23 6.81
CA ILE A 23 7.29 15.61 5.61
C ILE A 23 5.76 15.40 5.63
N LEU A 24 5.25 14.33 6.25
CA LEU A 24 3.83 13.96 6.18
C LEU A 24 3.09 13.95 7.52
N ASP A 25 3.72 14.37 8.63
CA ASP A 25 3.06 14.39 9.95
C ASP A 25 1.80 15.30 9.96
N ASP A 26 1.85 16.46 9.28
CA ASP A 26 0.68 17.33 9.10
C ASP A 26 -0.42 16.65 8.28
N LEU A 27 -0.02 15.90 7.25
CA LEU A 27 -0.96 15.16 6.41
C LEU A 27 -1.58 14.01 7.19
N ARG A 28 -0.78 13.34 8.03
CA ARG A 28 -1.21 12.28 8.95
C ARG A 28 -2.24 12.79 9.95
N TRP A 29 -1.99 13.93 10.60
CA TRP A 29 -2.95 14.53 11.52
C TRP A 29 -4.26 14.94 10.83
N ARG A 30 -4.16 15.53 9.63
CA ARG A 30 -5.36 15.85 8.83
C ARG A 30 -6.15 14.61 8.45
N PHE A 31 -5.46 13.54 8.04
CA PHE A 31 -6.12 12.29 7.67
C PHE A 31 -6.75 11.57 8.87
N ILE A 32 -6.07 11.54 10.02
CA ILE A 32 -6.62 11.03 11.29
C ILE A 32 -7.87 11.83 11.70
N SER A 33 -7.85 13.16 11.54
CA SER A 33 -8.98 14.01 11.92
C SER A 33 -10.23 13.83 11.04
N GLN A 34 -10.05 13.47 9.77
CA GLN A 34 -11.14 13.29 8.81
C GLN A 34 -11.63 11.84 8.73
N PHE A 35 -10.71 10.87 8.85
CA PHE A 35 -10.99 9.45 8.70
C PHE A 35 -10.23 8.63 9.75
N PRO A 36 -10.61 8.73 11.05
CA PRO A 36 -9.88 8.09 12.15
C PRO A 36 -9.81 6.57 12.00
N GLU A 37 -10.83 5.95 11.41
CA GLU A 37 -10.90 4.51 11.17
C GLU A 37 -9.94 4.02 10.07
N LEU A 38 -9.63 4.88 9.09
CA LEU A 38 -8.79 4.54 7.94
C LEU A 38 -7.32 4.97 8.11
N ALA A 39 -7.03 5.86 9.06
CA ALA A 39 -5.69 6.40 9.24
C ALA A 39 -4.65 5.36 9.65
N LYS A 40 -5.03 4.44 10.56
CA LYS A 40 -4.14 3.37 11.02
C LYS A 40 -3.70 2.42 9.89
N PRO A 41 -4.59 1.93 9.00
CA PRO A 41 -4.18 1.13 7.84
C PRO A 41 -3.34 1.89 6.81
N VAL A 42 -3.58 3.19 6.63
CA VAL A 42 -2.97 3.98 5.55
C VAL A 42 -1.58 4.53 5.92
N ILE A 43 -1.28 4.69 7.21
CA ILE A 43 -0.10 5.45 7.67
C ILE A 43 0.82 4.66 8.60
N ASP A 44 0.29 3.78 9.46
CA ASP A 44 1.09 3.18 10.54
C ASP A 44 1.51 1.72 10.29
N CYS A 45 1.03 1.08 9.22
CA CYS A 45 1.17 -0.36 9.02
C CYS A 45 1.46 -0.73 7.55
N PRO A 46 2.71 -1.07 7.18
CA PRO A 46 3.08 -1.42 5.79
C PRO A 46 2.30 -2.60 5.20
N THR A 47 1.94 -3.58 6.03
CA THR A 47 1.11 -4.71 5.60
C THR A 47 -0.34 -4.29 5.36
N CYS A 48 -0.85 -3.33 6.13
CA CYS A 48 -2.19 -2.80 5.99
C CYS A 48 -2.29 -1.82 4.80
N MET A 49 -1.23 -1.03 4.56
CA MET A 49 -1.07 -0.17 3.40
C MET A 49 -1.15 -0.94 2.07
N ALA A 50 -0.78 -2.22 2.07
CA ALA A 50 -0.85 -3.08 0.89
C ALA A 50 -2.28 -3.21 0.35
N SER A 51 -3.31 -3.17 1.19
CA SER A 51 -4.69 -3.24 0.69
C SER A 51 -5.09 -1.94 0.01
N VAL A 52 -4.81 -0.78 0.61
CA VAL A 52 -5.22 0.52 0.07
C VAL A 52 -4.40 0.87 -1.17
N TYR A 53 -3.07 0.94 -1.03
CA TYR A 53 -2.19 1.34 -2.13
C TYR A 53 -2.06 0.23 -3.19
N GLY A 54 -2.21 -1.04 -2.81
CA GLY A 54 -2.28 -2.13 -3.77
C GLY A 54 -3.57 -2.10 -4.59
N THR A 55 -4.70 -1.73 -3.99
CA THR A 55 -5.96 -1.53 -4.72
C THR A 55 -5.85 -0.36 -5.69
N ILE A 56 -5.28 0.77 -5.24
CA ILE A 56 -5.05 1.93 -6.10
C ILE A 56 -4.12 1.59 -7.26
N ALA A 57 -3.01 0.90 -7.00
CA ALA A 57 -2.07 0.52 -8.05
C ALA A 57 -2.70 -0.45 -9.07
N TYR A 58 -3.40 -1.48 -8.58
CA TYR A 58 -3.98 -2.51 -9.45
C TYR A 58 -5.11 -1.96 -10.33
N TRP A 59 -6.06 -1.23 -9.74
CA TRP A 59 -7.18 -0.67 -10.50
C TRP A 59 -6.79 0.60 -11.26
N GLY A 60 -5.80 1.35 -10.77
CA GLY A 60 -5.23 2.50 -11.46
C GLY A 60 -4.68 2.10 -12.82
N ASP A 61 -3.92 1.01 -12.90
CA ASP A 61 -3.42 0.48 -14.18
C ASP A 61 -4.57 0.13 -15.13
N VAL A 62 -5.63 -0.52 -14.64
CA VAL A 62 -6.81 -0.91 -15.44
C VAL A 62 -7.55 0.33 -15.97
N ILE A 63 -7.75 1.34 -15.12
CA ILE A 63 -8.45 2.58 -15.46
C ILE A 63 -7.63 3.41 -16.45
N ILE A 64 -6.33 3.60 -16.20
CA ILE A 64 -5.44 4.41 -17.04
C ILE A 64 -5.24 3.76 -18.40
N ALA A 65 -5.07 2.43 -18.44
CA ALA A 65 -4.91 1.69 -19.69
C ALA A 65 -6.26 1.39 -20.41
N ASN A 66 -7.37 1.89 -19.86
CA ASN A 66 -8.73 1.72 -20.36
C ASN A 66 -9.05 0.25 -20.73
N GLN A 67 -8.54 -0.68 -19.92
CA GLN A 67 -8.65 -2.11 -20.17
C GLN A 67 -10.04 -2.61 -19.73
N PRO A 68 -10.64 -3.56 -20.46
CA PRO A 68 -11.89 -4.17 -20.03
C PRO A 68 -11.67 -4.94 -18.73
N VAL A 69 -12.57 -4.75 -17.75
CA VAL A 69 -12.57 -5.52 -16.51
C VAL A 69 -13.21 -6.88 -16.80
N ASP A 70 -12.38 -7.85 -17.16
CA ASP A 70 -12.79 -9.24 -17.28
C ASP A 70 -12.69 -9.98 -15.93
N ALA A 71 -13.26 -11.18 -15.85
CA ALA A 71 -13.27 -11.96 -14.61
C ALA A 71 -11.86 -12.28 -14.10
N LEU A 72 -10.89 -12.45 -15.01
CA LEU A 72 -9.50 -12.71 -14.65
C LEU A 72 -8.86 -11.50 -13.97
N THR A 73 -9.10 -10.29 -14.48
CA THR A 73 -8.64 -9.04 -13.86
C THR A 73 -9.31 -8.82 -12.50
N ALA A 74 -10.61 -9.09 -12.37
CA ALA A 74 -11.31 -8.96 -11.09
C ALA A 74 -10.78 -9.94 -10.02
N ILE A 75 -10.45 -11.18 -10.39
CA ILE A 75 -9.88 -12.20 -9.49
C ILE A 75 -8.39 -11.95 -9.22
N GLY A 76 -7.66 -11.35 -10.16
CA GLY A 76 -6.25 -11.00 -9.99
C GLY A 76 -6.02 -9.96 -8.88
N TRP A 77 -6.98 -9.07 -8.65
CA TRP A 77 -6.90 -8.04 -7.61
C TRP A 77 -6.68 -8.59 -6.19
N PRO A 78 -7.52 -9.47 -5.62
CA PRO A 78 -7.29 -10.00 -4.26
C PRO A 78 -5.99 -10.78 -4.15
N ILE A 79 -5.58 -11.50 -5.21
CA ILE A 79 -4.30 -12.22 -5.25
C ILE A 79 -3.15 -11.21 -5.17
N PHE A 80 -3.21 -10.13 -5.95
CA PHE A 80 -2.20 -9.07 -5.93
C PHE A 80 -2.05 -8.44 -4.55
N VAL A 81 -3.17 -8.08 -3.91
CA VAL A 81 -3.18 -7.48 -2.57
C VAL A 81 -2.59 -8.44 -1.52
N LEU A 82 -2.97 -9.72 -1.56
CA LEU A 82 -2.43 -10.73 -0.64
C LEU A 82 -0.92 -10.94 -0.83
N CYS A 83 -0.45 -11.02 -2.07
CA CYS A 83 0.98 -11.15 -2.37
C CYS A 83 1.76 -9.90 -1.90
N LEU A 84 1.20 -8.71 -2.09
CA LEU A 84 1.81 -7.45 -1.65
C LEU A 84 1.87 -7.36 -0.11
N ALA A 85 0.80 -7.75 0.57
CA ALA A 85 0.77 -7.82 2.03
C ALA A 85 1.79 -8.82 2.57
N GLY A 86 1.89 -10.00 1.93
CA GLY A 86 2.89 -11.02 2.27
C GLY A 86 4.32 -10.53 2.07
N LEU A 87 4.61 -9.89 0.93
CA LEU A 87 5.92 -9.30 0.65
C LEU A 87 6.28 -8.24 1.70
N ASN A 88 5.35 -7.33 2.01
CA ASN A 88 5.59 -6.31 3.01
C ASN A 88 5.80 -6.90 4.42
N GLY A 89 5.10 -7.98 4.74
CA GLY A 89 5.30 -8.72 5.99
C GLY A 89 6.69 -9.35 6.09
N ILE A 90 7.22 -9.89 4.97
CA ILE A 90 8.59 -10.44 4.92
C ILE A 90 9.62 -9.33 5.09
N ILE A 91 9.49 -8.22 4.37
CA ILE A 91 10.44 -7.10 4.47
C ILE A 91 10.44 -6.52 5.88
N LEU A 92 9.27 -6.35 6.52
CA LEU A 92 9.16 -5.92 7.91
C LEU A 92 9.88 -6.86 8.87
N LYS A 93 9.77 -8.17 8.66
CA LYS A 93 10.49 -9.16 9.46
C LYS A 93 12.00 -9.03 9.25
N LEU A 94 12.47 -8.85 8.02
CA LEU A 94 13.89 -8.67 7.74
C LEU A 94 14.45 -7.36 8.34
N ALA A 95 13.70 -6.26 8.25
CA ALA A 95 14.10 -4.96 8.74
C ALA A 95 14.14 -4.84 10.28
N LYS A 96 13.41 -5.69 11.02
CA LYS A 96 13.48 -5.74 12.49
C LYS A 96 14.68 -6.53 13.02
N TRP A 97 15.41 -7.22 12.15
CA TRP A 97 16.59 -8.03 12.51
C TRP A 97 17.93 -7.36 12.12
N SER A 98 17.88 -6.12 11.63
CA SER A 98 19.02 -5.23 11.39
C SER A 98 19.08 -4.15 12.45
#